data_AF-A0A164NWH6-F1
#
_entry.id   AF-A0A164NWH6-F1
#
_cell.length_a   1.000
_cell.length_b   1.000
_cell.length_c   1.000
_cell.angle_alpha   90.00
_cell.angle_beta   90.00
_cell.angle_gamma   90.00
#
_symmetry.space_group_name_H-M   'P 1'
#
loop_
_entity.id
_entity.type
_entity.pdbx_description
1 polymer ?
#
loop_
_entity_poly.entity_id
_entity_poly.type
_entity_poly.pdbx_seq_one_letter_code
_entity_poly.pdbx_strand_id
1 'polypeptide(L)'
;MTTKVEVKVNAILKVDGVVGLIQGLDSDSGIALSDGTMTHYLTGINIEEPTKLEVSEFLKKVFPWGKVTNSFQLNDYQYVIFEYINDINKKMYHTYIDFKTTSKSYESIEQAVLGVFDYRLNGPNSDAAFACEKLLQMHLPVKQEDGVLRTDNYLELLFKDCENHQLSVWNNYEYVVSQQKSNENQKETMYQAWYNSISEENPGVIGVTKVITVEEAMVNVICCKFQPSSSDAAEHCMRILGLK
;
A
#
# COMPACT_ATOMS: atom_id res chain seq x y z
N MET A 1 24.51 -8.58 -16.66
CA MET A 1 23.36 -8.57 -17.58
C MET A 1 22.61 -7.29 -17.30
N THR A 2 22.63 -6.33 -18.22
CA THR A 2 21.90 -5.06 -18.10
C THR A 2 20.46 -5.33 -18.53
N THR A 3 19.57 -5.50 -17.56
CA THR A 3 18.13 -5.56 -17.83
C THR A 3 17.74 -4.17 -18.31
N LYS A 4 17.23 -4.04 -19.54
CA LYS A 4 16.57 -2.80 -19.96
C LYS A 4 15.32 -2.65 -19.10
N VAL A 5 15.44 -1.93 -17.99
CA VAL A 5 14.26 -1.40 -17.29
C VAL A 5 13.65 -0.40 -18.26
N GLU A 6 12.47 -0.72 -18.78
CA GLU A 6 11.65 0.27 -19.49
C GLU A 6 11.49 1.44 -18.52
N VAL A 7 11.99 2.62 -18.88
CA VAL A 7 12.13 3.75 -17.94
C VAL A 7 10.72 4.17 -17.50
N LYS A 8 10.33 3.71 -16.31
CA LYS A 8 9.08 4.09 -15.67
C LYS A 8 9.23 5.53 -15.20
N VAL A 9 8.42 6.42 -15.76
CA VAL A 9 8.31 7.81 -15.33
C VAL A 9 7.54 7.84 -13.99
N ASN A 10 8.03 8.62 -13.02
CA ASN A 10 7.53 8.65 -11.63
C ASN A 10 7.75 7.34 -10.86
N ALA A 11 8.97 6.81 -10.90
CA ALA A 11 9.35 5.62 -10.15
C ALA A 11 10.60 5.87 -9.30
N ILE A 12 10.71 5.25 -8.13
CA ILE A 12 12.01 5.20 -7.45
C ILE A 12 12.85 4.13 -8.14
N LEU A 13 14.01 4.53 -8.65
CA LEU A 13 14.96 3.64 -9.30
C LEU A 13 16.33 3.76 -8.64
N LYS A 14 17.11 2.67 -8.74
CA LYS A 14 18.50 2.63 -8.33
C LYS A 14 19.36 2.86 -9.57
N VAL A 15 20.09 3.96 -9.58
CA VAL A 15 20.93 4.42 -10.70
C VAL A 15 22.36 4.47 -10.19
N ASP A 16 23.23 3.62 -10.73
CA ASP A 16 24.64 3.48 -10.29
C ASP A 16 24.81 3.34 -8.76
N GLY A 17 23.89 2.61 -8.12
CA GLY A 17 23.93 2.39 -6.68
C GLY A 17 23.21 3.45 -5.83
N VAL A 18 22.72 4.54 -6.45
CA VAL A 18 21.98 5.61 -5.76
C VAL A 18 20.49 5.46 -6.00
N VAL A 19 19.70 5.48 -4.93
CA VAL A 19 18.24 5.36 -4.99
C VAL A 19 17.63 6.76 -5.04
N GLY A 20 16.83 7.03 -6.07
CA GLY A 20 16.18 8.33 -6.26
C GLY A 20 14.86 8.22 -6.99
N LEU A 21 13.99 9.21 -6.77
CA LEU A 21 12.76 9.35 -7.55
C LEU A 21 13.11 9.83 -8.96
N ILE A 22 12.76 9.05 -9.97
CA ILE A 22 12.83 9.42 -11.37
C ILE A 22 11.53 10.14 -11.75
N GLN A 23 11.61 11.46 -11.92
CA GLN A 23 10.54 12.24 -12.53
C GLN A 23 10.84 12.44 -14.01
N GLY A 24 9.82 12.28 -14.84
CA GLY A 24 9.93 12.60 -16.26
C GLY A 24 9.92 14.12 -16.39
N LEU A 25 11.05 14.67 -16.82
CA LEU A 25 11.05 15.95 -17.52
C LEU A 25 10.78 15.63 -19.01
N ASP A 26 10.37 16.62 -19.81
CA ASP A 26 10.07 16.46 -21.25
C ASP A 26 11.09 15.54 -21.95
N SER A 27 10.72 14.90 -23.06
CA SER A 27 11.51 13.84 -23.74
C SER A 27 12.99 14.17 -24.03
N ASP A 28 13.37 15.44 -23.97
CA ASP A 28 14.73 15.98 -24.21
C ASP A 28 15.47 16.42 -22.91
N SER A 29 14.79 16.40 -21.77
CA SER A 29 15.30 16.82 -20.46
C SER A 29 15.45 15.61 -19.55
N GLY A 30 16.68 15.39 -19.07
CA GLY A 30 17.08 14.25 -18.26
C GLY A 30 16.29 14.06 -16.96
N ILE A 31 16.75 13.13 -16.13
CA ILE A 31 16.05 12.70 -14.93
C ILE A 31 16.65 13.35 -13.69
N ALA A 32 15.81 13.95 -12.86
CA ALA A 32 16.21 14.46 -11.55
C ALA A 32 16.19 13.32 -10.54
N LEU A 33 17.30 13.08 -9.82
CA LEU A 33 17.30 12.23 -8.63
C LEU A 33 16.97 13.12 -7.43
N SER A 34 15.92 12.80 -6.69
CA SER A 34 15.40 13.67 -5.62
C SER A 34 16.17 13.59 -4.30
N ASP A 35 17.49 13.40 -4.32
CA ASP A 35 18.33 13.59 -3.12
C ASP A 35 18.59 15.08 -2.81
N GLY A 36 18.04 15.97 -3.65
CA GLY A 36 18.16 17.42 -3.52
C GLY A 36 19.35 18.02 -4.27
N THR A 37 20.14 17.24 -5.02
CA THR A 37 21.42 17.75 -5.56
C THR A 37 21.84 17.32 -6.97
N MET A 38 21.21 16.36 -7.67
CA MET A 38 21.76 15.89 -8.96
C MET A 38 20.72 15.57 -10.06
N THR A 39 20.92 16.15 -11.25
CA THR A 39 20.23 15.83 -12.52
C THR A 39 21.14 14.93 -13.38
N HIS A 40 20.67 13.76 -13.83
CA HIS A 40 21.43 12.84 -14.69
C HIS A 40 20.74 12.61 -16.05
N TYR A 41 21.52 12.47 -17.12
CA TYR A 41 21.06 11.98 -18.43
C TYR A 41 21.18 10.45 -18.45
N LEU A 42 20.09 9.73 -18.70
CA LEU A 42 20.03 8.25 -18.58
C LEU A 42 20.79 7.45 -19.66
N THR A 43 21.41 8.10 -20.65
CA THR A 43 22.11 7.38 -21.72
C THR A 43 23.38 6.71 -21.20
N GLY A 44 23.38 5.37 -21.18
CA GLY A 44 24.56 4.55 -20.85
C GLY A 44 24.72 4.19 -19.38
N ILE A 45 23.71 4.45 -18.55
CA ILE A 45 23.75 4.21 -17.10
C ILE A 45 23.02 2.90 -16.73
N ASN A 46 23.52 2.21 -15.69
CA ASN A 46 22.85 1.01 -15.18
C ASN A 46 21.68 1.42 -14.27
N ILE A 47 20.48 0.96 -14.64
CA ILE A 47 19.22 1.25 -13.94
C ILE A 47 18.67 -0.07 -13.40
N GLU A 48 18.40 -0.10 -12.10
CA GLU A 48 17.92 -1.26 -11.36
C GLU A 48 16.69 -0.89 -10.54
N GLU A 49 15.84 -1.89 -10.23
CA GLU A 49 14.78 -1.71 -9.25
C GLU A 49 15.37 -1.69 -7.83
N PRO A 50 15.04 -0.71 -6.99
CA PRO A 50 15.52 -0.65 -5.62
C PRO A 50 14.85 -1.74 -4.77
N THR A 51 15.57 -2.22 -3.77
CA THR A 51 15.00 -3.08 -2.74
C THR A 51 13.98 -2.31 -1.89
N LYS A 52 13.07 -3.03 -1.24
CA LYS A 52 12.08 -2.43 -0.31
C LYS A 52 12.75 -1.58 0.77
N LEU A 53 13.91 -2.03 1.27
CA LEU A 53 14.69 -1.33 2.29
C LEU A 53 15.23 0.00 1.76
N GLU A 54 15.85 -0.02 0.58
CA GLU A 54 16.38 1.18 -0.07
C GLU A 54 15.29 2.22 -0.34
N VAL A 55 14.09 1.79 -0.75
CA VAL A 55 12.93 2.69 -0.90
C VAL A 55 12.52 3.30 0.44
N SER A 56 12.46 2.51 1.50
CA SER A 56 12.14 3.01 2.84
C SER A 56 13.16 4.04 3.33
N GLU A 57 14.45 3.78 3.14
CA GLU A 57 15.52 4.70 3.50
C GLU A 57 15.49 5.99 2.70
N PHE A 58 15.18 5.90 1.41
CA PHE A 58 14.99 7.07 0.56
C PHE A 58 13.82 7.93 1.05
N LEU A 59 12.65 7.34 1.32
CA LEU A 59 11.46 8.07 1.81
C LEU A 59 11.74 8.81 3.12
N LYS A 60 12.53 8.19 4.02
CA LYS A 60 12.98 8.81 5.28
C LYS A 60 13.83 10.06 5.08
N LYS A 61 14.54 10.18 3.94
CA LYS A 61 15.39 11.35 3.62
C LYS A 61 14.60 12.45 2.93
N VAL A 62 13.66 12.10 2.04
CA VAL A 62 13.05 13.05 1.11
C VAL A 62 11.71 13.62 1.56
N PHE A 63 11.09 13.07 2.61
CA PHE A 63 9.82 13.58 3.11
C PHE A 63 10.02 14.76 4.08
N PRO A 64 9.69 16.00 3.70
CA PRO A 64 10.05 17.18 4.49
C PRO A 64 9.10 17.46 5.65
N TRP A 65 7.91 16.83 5.69
CA TRP A 65 6.85 17.17 6.65
C TRP A 65 6.90 16.38 7.96
N GLY A 66 7.93 15.56 8.15
CA GLY A 66 8.17 14.87 9.42
C GLY A 66 9.11 13.69 9.29
N LYS A 67 9.27 12.97 10.40
CA LYS A 67 10.17 11.81 10.46
C LYS A 67 9.40 10.55 10.08
N VAL A 68 9.70 9.98 8.92
CA VAL A 68 9.14 8.69 8.50
C VAL A 68 9.64 7.58 9.42
N THR A 69 8.71 6.82 10.01
CA THR A 69 8.98 5.71 10.94
C THR A 69 8.80 4.35 10.26
N ASN A 70 7.84 4.24 9.35
CA ASN A 70 7.53 2.99 8.65
C ASN A 70 6.96 3.26 7.24
N SER A 71 7.01 2.27 6.35
CA SER A 71 6.48 2.39 4.99
C SER A 71 5.95 1.06 4.47
N PHE A 72 4.82 1.10 3.78
CA PHE A 72 4.12 -0.02 3.16
C PHE A 72 3.98 0.26 1.67
N GLN A 73 4.19 -0.77 0.84
CA GLN A 73 4.19 -0.66 -0.61
C GLN A 73 3.24 -1.69 -1.19
N LEU A 74 2.50 -1.30 -2.21
CA LEU A 74 1.47 -2.12 -2.84
C LEU A 74 1.49 -1.96 -4.36
N ASN A 75 1.09 -3.02 -5.04
CA ASN A 75 0.95 -3.07 -6.49
C ASN A 75 2.18 -2.54 -7.23
N ASP A 76 3.35 -3.15 -6.96
CA ASP A 76 4.63 -2.74 -7.54
C ASP A 76 4.94 -1.26 -7.35
N TYR A 77 4.80 -0.79 -6.11
CA TYR A 77 5.05 0.59 -5.67
C TYR A 77 4.10 1.65 -6.22
N GLN A 78 3.05 1.24 -6.92
CA GLN A 78 2.00 2.17 -7.34
C GLN A 78 1.34 2.88 -6.16
N TYR A 79 1.19 2.19 -5.02
CA TYR A 79 0.79 2.83 -3.78
C TYR A 79 1.88 2.68 -2.75
N VAL A 80 2.29 3.82 -2.18
CA VAL A 80 3.20 3.85 -1.04
C VAL A 80 2.51 4.60 0.08
N ILE A 81 2.26 3.91 1.19
CA ILE A 81 1.68 4.47 2.40
C ILE A 81 2.77 4.46 3.46
N PHE A 82 3.05 5.59 4.09
CA PHE A 82 4.09 5.65 5.11
C PHE A 82 3.63 6.37 6.37
N GLU A 83 4.11 5.85 7.49
CA GLU A 83 3.90 6.41 8.82
C GLU A 83 4.98 7.45 9.09
N TYR A 84 4.58 8.59 9.64
CA TYR A 84 5.52 9.61 10.05
C TYR A 84 5.07 10.28 11.35
N ILE A 85 6.05 10.81 12.09
CA ILE A 85 5.81 11.70 13.21
C ILE A 85 5.92 13.13 12.69
N ASN A 86 4.84 13.91 12.82
CA ASN A 86 4.82 15.32 12.41
C ASN A 86 5.54 16.22 13.44
N ASP A 87 5.58 17.51 13.17
CA ASP A 87 6.20 18.54 13.99
C ASP A 87 5.61 18.66 15.42
N ILE A 88 4.34 18.33 15.60
CA ILE A 88 3.67 18.28 16.91
C ILE A 88 3.72 16.90 17.58
N ASN A 89 4.65 16.03 17.15
CA ASN A 89 4.86 14.68 17.69
C ASN A 89 3.62 13.76 17.61
N LYS A 90 2.74 14.00 16.63
CA LYS A 90 1.58 13.16 16.33
C LYS A 90 1.94 12.17 15.23
N LYS A 91 1.56 10.91 15.44
CA LYS A 91 1.63 9.86 14.42
C LYS A 91 0.59 10.12 13.35
N MET A 92 1.03 10.18 12.09
CA MET A 92 0.21 10.43 10.93
C MET A 92 0.62 9.48 9.80
N TYR A 93 -0.26 9.29 8.84
CA TYR A 93 -0.02 8.50 7.64
C TYR A 93 -0.08 9.39 6.42
N HIS A 94 0.80 9.15 5.46
CA HIS A 94 0.84 9.87 4.20
C HIS A 94 0.93 8.90 3.04
N THR A 95 0.48 9.32 1.87
CA THR A 95 0.36 8.44 0.71
C THR A 95 0.97 9.05 -0.54
N TYR A 96 1.68 8.22 -1.30
CA TYR A 96 2.08 8.49 -2.67
C TYR A 96 1.34 7.54 -3.63
N ILE A 97 0.93 8.08 -4.76
CA ILE A 97 0.31 7.35 -5.88
C ILE A 97 1.20 7.54 -7.09
N ASP A 98 1.73 6.44 -7.62
CA ASP A 98 2.77 6.46 -8.65
C ASP A 98 3.89 7.46 -8.26
N PHE A 99 4.28 7.42 -6.97
CA PHE A 99 5.26 8.33 -6.34
C PHE A 99 4.96 9.84 -6.43
N LYS A 100 3.73 10.22 -6.75
CA LYS A 100 3.26 11.60 -6.63
C LYS A 100 2.67 11.83 -5.26
N THR A 101 3.06 12.94 -4.63
CA THR A 101 2.56 13.31 -3.31
C THR A 101 1.08 13.62 -3.38
N THR A 102 0.28 12.99 -2.53
CA THR A 102 -1.06 13.50 -2.23
C THR A 102 -0.93 14.68 -1.27
N SER A 103 -1.82 15.66 -1.31
CA SER A 103 -1.76 16.81 -0.39
C SER A 103 -2.38 16.52 0.99
N LYS A 104 -2.73 15.25 1.28
CA LYS A 104 -3.54 14.86 2.43
C LYS A 104 -2.78 13.86 3.31
N SER A 105 -2.84 14.09 4.62
CA SER A 105 -2.39 13.12 5.62
C SER A 105 -3.58 12.58 6.40
N TYR A 106 -3.43 11.39 6.95
CA TYR A 106 -4.48 10.59 7.57
C TYR A 106 -4.08 10.20 9.00
N GLU A 107 -5.07 9.94 9.85
CA GLU A 107 -4.82 9.60 11.26
C GLU A 107 -4.64 8.09 11.47
N SER A 108 -5.10 7.27 10.52
CA SER A 108 -4.94 5.82 10.52
C SER A 108 -4.47 5.28 9.17
N ILE A 109 -3.94 4.05 9.16
CA ILE A 109 -3.53 3.36 7.94
C ILE A 109 -4.74 3.03 7.06
N GLU A 110 -5.89 2.71 7.65
CA GLU A 110 -7.12 2.38 6.93
C GLU A 110 -7.69 3.62 6.22
N GLN A 111 -7.66 4.78 6.88
CA GLN A 111 -8.00 6.06 6.23
C GLN A 111 -7.05 6.37 5.07
N ALA A 112 -5.74 6.12 5.25
CA ALA A 112 -4.76 6.31 4.19
C ALA A 112 -5.02 5.40 2.98
N VAL A 113 -5.40 4.14 3.22
CA VAL A 113 -5.80 3.20 2.16
C VAL A 113 -7.05 3.69 1.42
N LEU A 114 -8.12 4.05 2.12
CA LEU A 114 -9.34 4.54 1.46
C LEU A 114 -9.05 5.83 0.67
N GLY A 115 -8.27 6.74 1.24
CA GLY A 115 -7.87 7.99 0.62
C GLY A 115 -7.00 7.81 -0.63
N VAL A 116 -6.11 6.79 -0.64
CA VAL A 116 -5.26 6.52 -1.82
C VAL A 116 -6.09 6.03 -3.01
N PHE A 117 -7.10 5.20 -2.76
CA PHE A 117 -8.00 4.72 -3.80
C PHE A 117 -8.90 5.82 -4.31
N ASP A 118 -9.46 6.62 -3.40
CA ASP A 118 -10.32 7.74 -3.77
C ASP A 118 -9.60 8.76 -4.64
N TYR A 119 -8.40 9.18 -4.23
CA TYR A 119 -7.59 10.11 -5.01
C TYR A 119 -7.30 9.56 -6.41
N ARG A 120 -6.97 8.26 -6.51
CA ARG A 120 -6.63 7.65 -7.79
C ARG A 120 -7.83 7.53 -8.73
N LEU A 121 -8.97 7.09 -8.20
CA LEU A 121 -10.16 6.75 -9.00
C LEU A 121 -11.04 7.97 -9.27
N ASN A 122 -11.17 8.86 -8.30
CA ASN A 122 -12.10 10.00 -8.33
C ASN A 122 -11.40 11.36 -8.34
N GLY A 123 -10.09 11.40 -8.07
CA GLY A 123 -9.27 12.62 -8.13
C GLY A 123 -9.17 13.41 -6.81
N PRO A 124 -8.41 14.51 -6.82
CA PRO A 124 -8.28 15.39 -5.66
C PRO A 124 -9.63 16.07 -5.38
N ASN A 125 -10.08 16.05 -4.12
CA ASN A 125 -11.35 16.62 -3.60
C ASN A 125 -12.60 15.73 -3.72
N SER A 126 -12.48 14.46 -4.07
CA SER A 126 -13.57 13.51 -3.87
C SER A 126 -13.86 13.27 -2.38
N ASP A 127 -15.11 12.94 -2.07
CA ASP A 127 -15.60 12.59 -0.74
C ASP A 127 -15.85 11.07 -0.59
N ALA A 128 -15.45 10.25 -1.57
CA ALA A 128 -15.74 8.82 -1.58
C ALA A 128 -15.08 8.10 -0.40
N ALA A 129 -13.82 8.41 -0.09
CA ALA A 129 -13.15 7.84 1.07
C ALA A 129 -13.90 8.20 2.37
N PHE A 130 -14.32 9.46 2.51
CA PHE A 130 -15.05 9.92 3.68
C PHE A 130 -16.44 9.28 3.82
N ALA A 131 -17.12 9.03 2.71
CA ALA A 131 -18.38 8.30 2.69
C ALA A 131 -18.17 6.85 3.14
N CYS A 132 -17.11 6.19 2.69
CA CYS A 132 -16.72 4.85 3.19
C CYS A 132 -16.39 4.87 4.69
N GLU A 133 -15.60 5.85 5.17
CA GLU A 133 -15.28 5.99 6.60
C GLU A 133 -16.53 6.08 7.48
N LYS A 134 -17.54 6.84 7.00
CA LYS A 134 -18.85 6.95 7.67
C LYS A 134 -19.63 5.65 7.63
N LEU A 135 -19.72 5.02 6.45
CA LEU A 135 -20.45 3.76 6.26
C LEU A 135 -19.88 2.66 7.17
N LEU A 136 -18.56 2.60 7.28
CA LEU A 136 -17.85 1.64 8.11
C LEU A 136 -17.82 2.04 9.60
N GLN A 137 -18.29 3.24 9.95
CA GLN A 137 -18.29 3.75 11.32
C GLN A 137 -16.89 3.79 11.95
N MET A 138 -15.87 4.14 11.16
CA MET A 138 -14.46 4.12 11.58
C MET A 138 -14.12 5.09 12.72
N HIS A 139 -15.04 6.02 13.04
CA HIS A 139 -14.92 6.93 14.18
C HIS A 139 -15.22 6.25 15.53
N LEU A 140 -15.85 5.07 15.51
CA LEU A 140 -16.12 4.30 16.71
C LEU A 140 -14.88 3.46 17.09
N PRO A 141 -14.59 3.31 18.39
CA PRO A 141 -13.49 2.46 18.82
C PRO A 141 -13.75 1.01 18.39
N VAL A 142 -12.77 0.43 17.72
CA VAL A 142 -12.75 -1.02 17.46
C VAL A 142 -12.44 -1.69 18.80
N LYS A 143 -13.25 -2.68 19.20
CA LYS A 143 -12.95 -3.53 20.36
C LYS A 143 -11.78 -4.46 20.01
N GLN A 144 -10.54 -3.98 20.15
CA GLN A 144 -9.32 -4.77 20.00
C GLN A 144 -8.44 -4.56 21.25
N GLU A 145 -7.84 -5.63 21.78
CA GLU A 145 -6.79 -5.54 22.80
C GLU A 145 -5.38 -5.59 22.20
N ASP A 146 -4.44 -4.96 22.90
CA ASP A 146 -3.02 -4.90 22.56
C ASP A 146 -2.36 -6.29 22.66
N GLY A 147 -2.18 -6.98 21.52
CA GLY A 147 -1.49 -8.26 21.54
C GLY A 147 -1.27 -8.89 20.18
N VAL A 148 -0.44 -8.30 19.32
CA VAL A 148 -0.10 -8.89 18.00
C VAL A 148 0.31 -10.36 18.16
N LEU A 149 -0.54 -11.28 17.70
CA LEU A 149 -0.15 -12.67 17.48
C LEU A 149 0.92 -12.66 16.39
N ARG A 150 2.18 -12.90 16.76
CA ARG A 150 3.28 -13.12 15.83
C ARG A 150 2.98 -14.37 15.00
N THR A 151 2.37 -14.18 13.84
CA THR A 151 1.92 -15.25 12.94
C THR A 151 2.93 -15.57 11.85
N ASP A 152 4.24 -15.62 12.14
CA ASP A 152 5.18 -16.13 11.13
C ASP A 152 4.85 -17.61 10.82
N ASN A 153 4.63 -18.45 11.84
CA ASN A 153 4.30 -19.87 11.65
C ASN A 153 2.90 -20.13 11.04
N TYR A 154 1.92 -19.26 11.28
CA TYR A 154 0.55 -19.46 10.78
C TYR A 154 0.41 -18.99 9.33
N LEU A 155 1.11 -17.92 8.95
CA LEU A 155 1.18 -17.47 7.56
C LEU A 155 1.95 -18.47 6.70
N GLU A 156 3.07 -19.02 7.20
CA GLU A 156 3.77 -20.13 6.52
C GLU A 156 2.83 -21.33 6.28
N LEU A 157 1.96 -21.66 7.24
CA LEU A 157 1.00 -22.75 7.11
C LEU A 157 -0.13 -22.45 6.12
N LEU A 158 -0.64 -21.20 6.10
CA LEU A 158 -1.67 -20.73 5.18
C LEU A 158 -1.16 -20.67 3.73
N PHE A 159 0.12 -20.35 3.54
CA PHE A 159 0.72 -20.10 2.23
C PHE A 159 1.59 -21.25 1.70
N LYS A 160 1.68 -22.37 2.42
CA LYS A 160 2.55 -23.50 2.06
C LYS A 160 2.29 -24.08 0.66
N ASP A 161 1.06 -23.95 0.15
CA ASP A 161 0.62 -24.61 -1.09
C ASP A 161 0.42 -23.64 -2.27
N CYS A 162 0.79 -22.35 -2.20
CA CYS A 162 0.71 -21.48 -3.38
C CYS A 162 2.09 -21.06 -3.90
N GLU A 163 2.32 -21.33 -5.18
CA GLU A 163 3.66 -21.36 -5.77
C GLU A 163 4.21 -19.99 -6.16
N ASN A 164 3.45 -18.89 -6.01
CA ASN A 164 3.89 -17.54 -6.40
C ASN A 164 3.22 -16.44 -5.55
N HIS A 165 3.66 -16.28 -4.31
CA HIS A 165 3.14 -15.27 -3.39
C HIS A 165 3.93 -13.96 -3.43
N GLN A 166 3.27 -12.85 -3.75
CA GLN A 166 3.71 -11.55 -3.25
C GLN A 166 2.87 -11.23 -2.02
N LEU A 167 3.52 -11.12 -0.87
CA LEU A 167 2.89 -10.77 0.40
C LEU A 167 3.05 -9.27 0.68
N SER A 168 1.94 -8.63 0.98
CA SER A 168 1.87 -7.28 1.54
C SER A 168 1.35 -7.37 2.96
N VAL A 169 2.19 -7.03 3.93
CA VAL A 169 1.89 -7.12 5.37
C VAL A 169 1.87 -5.73 5.97
N TRP A 170 0.82 -5.37 6.70
CA TRP A 170 0.69 -4.05 7.31
C TRP A 170 0.35 -4.12 8.79
N ASN A 171 0.61 -2.99 9.46
CA ASN A 171 0.35 -2.74 10.87
C ASN A 171 0.68 -3.95 11.76
N ASN A 172 1.94 -4.40 11.72
CA ASN A 172 2.42 -5.56 12.46
C ASN A 172 1.61 -6.84 12.20
N TYR A 173 1.37 -7.20 10.94
CA TYR A 173 0.62 -8.39 10.54
C TYR A 173 -0.87 -8.38 10.88
N GLU A 174 -1.43 -7.22 11.24
CA GLU A 174 -2.88 -7.05 11.35
C GLU A 174 -3.56 -7.28 10.00
N TYR A 175 -2.93 -6.79 8.92
CA TYR A 175 -3.42 -6.95 7.55
C TYR A 175 -2.40 -7.71 6.71
N VAL A 176 -2.86 -8.75 6.02
CA VAL A 176 -2.05 -9.48 5.04
C VAL A 176 -2.82 -9.55 3.75
N VAL A 177 -2.20 -9.17 2.64
CA VAL A 177 -2.73 -9.39 1.29
C VAL A 177 -1.72 -10.25 0.53
N SER A 178 -2.20 -11.35 -0.04
CA SER A 178 -1.40 -12.22 -0.90
C SER A 178 -1.91 -12.16 -2.32
N GLN A 179 -0.98 -11.99 -3.25
CA GLN A 179 -1.21 -12.25 -4.66
C GLN A 179 -0.98 -13.73 -4.95
N GLN A 180 -1.92 -14.39 -5.61
CA GLN A 180 -1.87 -15.80 -5.99
C GLN A 180 -2.09 -15.93 -7.50
N LYS A 181 -1.33 -16.81 -8.15
CA LYS A 181 -1.60 -17.28 -9.52
C LYS A 181 -2.30 -18.64 -9.41
N SER A 182 -3.42 -18.83 -10.10
CA SER A 182 -4.15 -20.10 -10.09
C SER A 182 -3.37 -21.20 -10.83
N ASN A 183 -3.35 -22.42 -10.30
CA ASN A 183 -2.50 -23.53 -10.79
C ASN A 183 -3.06 -24.31 -11.99
N GLU A 184 -4.28 -24.06 -12.47
CA GLU A 184 -4.85 -24.82 -13.58
C GLU A 184 -5.52 -23.91 -14.63
N ASN A 185 -4.83 -23.72 -15.75
CA ASN A 185 -5.35 -23.25 -17.05
C ASN A 185 -5.91 -21.82 -17.20
N GLN A 186 -5.73 -20.89 -16.25
CA GLN A 186 -6.12 -19.48 -16.46
C GLN A 186 -5.06 -18.48 -16.01
N LYS A 187 -4.84 -17.45 -16.84
CA LYS A 187 -3.82 -16.39 -16.72
C LYS A 187 -4.12 -15.35 -15.62
N GLU A 188 -5.16 -15.55 -14.82
CA GLU A 188 -5.67 -14.50 -13.94
C GLU A 188 -4.94 -14.48 -12.60
N THR A 189 -4.51 -13.28 -12.22
CA THR A 189 -3.96 -12.99 -10.89
C THR A 189 -5.12 -12.77 -9.95
N MET A 190 -5.14 -13.48 -8.82
CA MET A 190 -6.12 -13.26 -7.76
C MET A 190 -5.43 -12.71 -6.52
N TYR A 191 -6.18 -11.92 -5.75
CA TYR A 191 -5.77 -11.42 -4.46
C TYR A 191 -6.67 -12.01 -3.39
N GLN A 192 -6.05 -12.38 -2.28
CA GLN A 192 -6.75 -12.79 -1.08
C GLN A 192 -6.18 -11.97 0.06
N ALA A 193 -7.05 -11.51 0.97
CA ALA A 193 -6.63 -10.75 2.13
C ALA A 193 -7.05 -11.46 3.42
N TRP A 194 -6.37 -11.09 4.50
CA TRP A 194 -6.59 -11.60 5.83
C TRP A 194 -6.49 -10.48 6.84
N TYR A 195 -7.43 -10.50 7.78
CA TYR A 195 -7.43 -9.64 8.95
C TYR A 195 -7.19 -10.49 10.19
N ASN A 196 -6.16 -10.16 10.97
CA ASN A 196 -5.89 -10.83 12.22
C ASN A 196 -6.70 -10.16 13.34
N SER A 197 -7.89 -10.69 13.62
CA SER A 197 -8.79 -10.16 14.65
C SER A 197 -8.50 -10.80 16.00
N ILE A 198 -8.19 -9.98 17.00
CA ILE A 198 -8.12 -10.39 18.41
C ILE A 198 -9.37 -9.84 19.09
N SER A 199 -10.47 -10.58 19.01
CA SER A 199 -11.66 -10.30 19.81
C SER A 199 -11.94 -11.48 20.72
N GLU A 200 -12.40 -11.23 21.96
CA GLU A 200 -12.75 -12.27 22.94
C GLU A 200 -13.80 -13.26 22.41
N GLU A 201 -14.67 -12.81 21.50
CA GLU A 201 -15.75 -13.62 20.93
C GLU A 201 -15.30 -14.50 19.76
N ASN A 202 -14.20 -14.14 19.08
CA ASN A 202 -13.71 -14.86 17.90
C ASN A 202 -12.21 -14.59 17.65
N PRO A 203 -11.29 -15.20 18.42
CA PRO A 203 -9.87 -15.10 18.15
C PRO A 203 -9.54 -15.87 16.86
N GLY A 204 -9.08 -15.17 15.82
CA GLY A 204 -8.74 -15.86 14.57
C GLY A 204 -8.35 -14.95 13.40
N VAL A 205 -7.74 -15.60 12.42
CA VAL A 205 -7.47 -15.00 11.11
C VAL A 205 -8.75 -15.08 10.28
N ILE A 206 -9.32 -13.91 9.97
CA ILE A 206 -10.48 -13.81 9.10
C ILE A 206 -9.97 -13.71 7.67
N GLY A 207 -10.14 -14.79 6.90
CA GLY A 207 -9.89 -14.78 5.46
C GLY A 207 -11.04 -14.13 4.72
N VAL A 208 -10.73 -13.22 3.80
CA VAL A 208 -11.73 -12.63 2.89
C VAL A 208 -11.75 -13.33 1.54
N THR A 209 -12.85 -13.09 0.82
CA THR A 209 -13.12 -13.61 -0.53
C THR A 209 -11.96 -13.30 -1.48
N LYS A 210 -11.64 -14.26 -2.36
CA LYS A 210 -10.70 -14.05 -3.46
C LYS A 210 -11.28 -13.04 -4.44
N VAL A 211 -10.48 -12.05 -4.81
CA VAL A 211 -10.85 -10.94 -5.69
C VAL A 211 -9.80 -10.73 -6.77
N ILE A 212 -10.12 -9.92 -7.77
CA ILE A 212 -9.29 -9.79 -8.99
C ILE A 212 -8.27 -8.67 -8.83
N THR A 213 -8.55 -7.68 -7.96
CA THR A 213 -7.67 -6.54 -7.73
C THR A 213 -7.19 -6.47 -6.28
N VAL A 214 -6.02 -5.86 -6.08
CA VAL A 214 -5.48 -5.62 -4.74
C VAL A 214 -6.34 -4.59 -3.99
N GLU A 215 -6.90 -3.61 -4.70
CA GLU A 215 -7.78 -2.59 -4.13
C GLU A 215 -9.03 -3.20 -3.51
N GLU A 216 -9.69 -4.12 -4.19
CA GLU A 216 -10.83 -4.87 -3.64
C GLU A 216 -10.44 -5.66 -2.39
N ALA A 217 -9.26 -6.30 -2.41
CA ALA A 217 -8.79 -7.11 -1.29
C ALA A 217 -8.57 -6.25 -0.04
N MET A 218 -8.04 -5.04 -0.24
CA MET A 218 -7.79 -4.06 0.80
C MET A 218 -9.07 -3.43 1.36
N VAL A 219 -10.05 -3.12 0.51
CA VAL A 219 -11.36 -2.64 1.00
C VAL A 219 -12.05 -3.73 1.82
N ASN A 220 -12.04 -4.97 1.33
CA ASN A 220 -12.61 -6.11 2.06
C ASN A 220 -11.99 -6.29 3.45
N VAL A 221 -10.66 -6.24 3.56
CA VAL A 221 -10.00 -6.46 4.85
C VAL A 221 -10.28 -5.34 5.85
N ILE A 222 -10.38 -4.09 5.40
CA ILE A 222 -10.80 -2.95 6.23
C ILE A 222 -12.25 -3.14 6.69
N CYS A 223 -13.15 -3.58 5.80
CA CYS A 223 -14.54 -3.85 6.18
C CYS A 223 -14.65 -4.94 7.23
N CYS A 224 -13.82 -5.99 7.18
CA CYS A 224 -13.79 -7.01 8.23
C CYS A 224 -13.40 -6.47 9.60
N LYS A 225 -12.55 -5.44 9.67
CA LYS A 225 -12.21 -4.80 10.95
C LYS A 225 -13.38 -4.02 11.55
N PHE A 226 -14.05 -3.21 10.74
CA PHE A 226 -15.03 -2.23 11.25
C PHE A 226 -16.48 -2.70 11.17
N GLN A 227 -16.80 -3.61 10.24
CA GLN A 227 -18.14 -4.14 10.00
C GLN A 227 -18.09 -5.66 9.68
N PRO A 228 -17.53 -6.52 10.56
CA PRO A 228 -17.31 -7.94 10.30
C PRO A 228 -18.57 -8.74 9.94
N SER A 229 -19.75 -8.27 10.38
CA SER A 229 -21.03 -8.93 10.14
C SER A 229 -21.78 -8.42 8.90
N SER A 230 -21.24 -7.45 8.16
CA SER A 230 -21.90 -6.84 7.00
C SER A 230 -21.21 -7.24 5.70
N SER A 231 -21.79 -8.21 4.98
CA SER A 231 -21.38 -8.54 3.61
C SER A 231 -21.52 -7.35 2.66
N ASP A 232 -22.50 -6.49 2.93
CA ASP A 232 -22.91 -5.43 2.01
C ASP A 232 -22.05 -4.17 2.17
N ALA A 233 -21.45 -3.94 3.34
CA ALA A 233 -20.64 -2.75 3.60
C ALA A 233 -19.43 -2.66 2.66
N ALA A 234 -18.78 -3.80 2.40
CA ALA A 234 -17.63 -3.86 1.49
C ALA A 234 -18.04 -3.58 0.05
N GLU A 235 -19.13 -4.17 -0.41
CA GLU A 235 -19.62 -3.94 -1.78
C GLU A 235 -20.06 -2.49 -1.98
N HIS A 236 -20.73 -1.89 -1.00
CA HIS A 236 -21.08 -0.47 -1.05
C HIS A 236 -19.85 0.42 -1.05
N CYS A 237 -18.84 0.15 -0.22
CA CYS A 237 -17.58 0.90 -0.25
C CYS A 237 -16.90 0.81 -1.63
N MET A 238 -16.86 -0.39 -2.22
CA MET A 238 -16.30 -0.59 -3.57
C MET A 238 -17.02 0.25 -4.62
N ARG A 239 -18.37 0.28 -4.60
CA ARG A 239 -19.17 1.11 -5.52
C ARG A 239 -18.95 2.60 -5.29
N ILE A 240 -18.91 3.05 -4.04
CA ILE A 240 -18.66 4.46 -3.68
C ILE A 240 -17.28 4.90 -4.20
N LEU A 241 -16.27 4.04 -4.08
CA LEU A 241 -14.91 4.32 -4.54
C LEU A 241 -14.74 4.20 -6.07
N GLY A 242 -15.69 3.60 -6.79
CA GLY A 242 -15.58 3.34 -8.23
C GLY A 242 -14.76 2.11 -8.61
N LEU A 243 -14.64 1.13 -7.70
CA LEU A 243 -13.99 -0.15 -7.95
C LEU A 243 -14.91 -1.16 -8.67
N LYS A 244 -16.24 -0.95 -8.62
CA LYS A 244 -17.27 -1.79 -9.21
C LYS A 244 -18.43 -0.97 -9.76
#